data_AF-A0A9W6YNV5-F1
#
_entry.id   AF-A0A9W6YNV5-F1
#
_cell.length_a   1.000
_cell.length_b   1.000
_cell.length_c   1.000
_cell.angle_alpha   90.00
_cell.angle_beta   90.00
_cell.angle_gamma   90.00
#
_symmetry.space_group_name_H-M   'P 1'
#
loop_
_entity.id
_entity.type
_entity.pdbx_description
1 polymer ?
#
loop_
_entity_poly.entity_id
_entity_poly.type
_entity_poly.pdbx_seq_one_letter_code
_entity_poly.pdbx_strand_id
1 'polypeptide(L)'
;MHQASTIRAACESGRGHHHNIRDLGAATVLPKAAEEDIVLWLNTLRKDGSPVSRVMLQLQAMHLAKEHDLEDKFAASPTWSIAQVKPPNRVDITEWISTSWGDLSIDTIVSGFAKVGILTDTRVAEAMPTEDAPQIESCIVEELENCNLVDGEFGSDDDIENESDSDDESNL
;
A
#
# COMPACT_ATOMS: atom_id res chain seq x y z
N MET A 1 7.02 -7.70 41.89
CA MET A 1 7.63 -6.39 42.21
C MET A 1 8.88 -6.05 41.39
N HIS A 2 9.62 -7.01 40.82
CA HIS A 2 10.84 -6.75 40.03
C HIS A 2 10.66 -5.93 38.74
N GLN A 3 9.53 -6.04 38.04
CA GLN A 3 9.31 -5.31 36.78
C GLN A 3 9.24 -3.79 36.99
N ALA A 4 8.61 -3.35 38.08
CA ALA A 4 8.46 -1.93 38.39
C ALA A 4 9.80 -1.27 38.75
N SER A 5 10.69 -1.98 39.45
CA SER A 5 12.05 -1.49 39.72
C SER A 5 12.89 -1.40 38.44
N THR A 6 12.76 -2.37 37.53
CA THR A 6 13.48 -2.37 36.25
C THR A 6 13.04 -1.22 35.36
N ILE A 7 11.74 -0.95 35.27
CA ILE A 7 11.20 0.16 34.48
C ILE A 7 11.67 1.50 35.04
N ARG A 8 11.61 1.68 36.38
CA ARG A 8 12.01 2.94 37.03
C ARG A 8 13.51 3.21 36.84
N ALA A 9 14.35 2.18 36.95
CA ALA A 9 15.78 2.28 36.66
C ALA A 9 16.05 2.60 35.17
N ALA A 10 15.27 2.06 34.24
CA ALA A 10 15.40 2.37 32.81
C ALA A 10 15.00 3.82 32.51
N CYS A 11 13.95 4.35 33.15
CA CYS A 11 13.55 5.76 33.03
C CYS A 11 14.61 6.71 33.60
N GLU A 12 15.19 6.40 34.77
CA GLU A 12 16.27 7.18 35.40
C GLU A 12 17.57 7.17 34.57
N SER A 13 17.82 6.11 33.80
CA SER A 13 19.00 6.01 32.94
C SER A 13 19.00 6.93 31.71
N GLY A 14 17.92 7.70 31.47
CA GLY A 14 17.92 8.76 30.47
C GLY A 14 18.13 8.27 29.04
N ARG A 15 17.41 7.20 28.64
CA ARG A 15 17.47 6.62 27.29
C ARG A 15 16.74 7.43 26.21
N GLY A 16 16.34 8.67 26.49
CA GLY A 16 15.72 9.56 25.49
C GLY A 16 16.63 9.89 24.29
N HIS A 17 17.94 9.73 24.44
CA HIS A 17 18.94 9.90 23.38
C HIS A 17 19.21 8.62 22.58
N HIS A 18 18.42 7.56 22.77
CA HIS A 18 18.50 6.36 21.94
C HIS A 18 17.84 6.66 20.59
N HIS A 19 18.47 7.54 19.82
CA HIS A 19 18.13 7.73 18.43
C HIS A 19 18.27 6.35 17.75
N ASN A 20 17.34 6.02 16.86
CA ASN A 20 17.45 4.85 16.00
C ASN A 20 18.55 5.10 14.96
N ILE A 21 19.79 5.27 15.45
CA ILE A 21 20.98 5.35 14.63
C ILE A 21 21.18 3.92 14.16
N ARG A 22 20.67 3.67 12.97
CA ARG A 22 20.93 2.44 12.24
C ARG A 22 22.43 2.41 11.95
N ASP A 23 23.05 1.25 12.15
CA ASP A 23 24.44 1.05 11.76
C ASP A 23 24.65 1.49 10.30
N LEU A 24 25.82 2.07 10.01
CA LEU A 24 26.24 2.39 8.65
C LEU A 24 26.04 1.14 7.77
N GLY A 25 25.26 1.27 6.70
CA GLY A 25 24.90 0.17 5.80
C GLY A 25 23.57 -0.55 6.08
N ALA A 26 22.90 -0.26 7.20
CA ALA A 26 21.51 -0.67 7.43
C ALA A 26 20.49 0.33 6.85
N ALA A 27 20.93 1.54 6.49
CA ALA A 27 20.08 2.64 6.04
C ALA A 27 20.66 3.47 4.88
N THR A 28 21.84 3.15 4.36
CA THR A 28 22.40 3.89 3.24
C THR A 28 21.52 3.65 2.03
N VAL A 29 20.68 4.65 1.75
CA VAL A 29 19.97 4.80 0.49
C VAL A 29 21.04 4.82 -0.60
N LEU A 30 20.86 4.01 -1.64
CA LEU A 30 21.75 4.03 -2.81
C LEU A 30 21.77 5.47 -3.36
N PRO A 31 22.79 5.89 -4.12
CA PRO A 31 22.69 7.14 -4.87
C PRO A 31 21.40 7.13 -5.69
N LYS A 32 20.69 8.26 -5.78
CA LYS A 32 19.39 8.33 -6.47
C LYS A 32 19.41 7.76 -7.88
N ALA A 33 20.50 7.99 -8.63
CA ALA A 33 20.68 7.43 -9.96
C ALA A 33 20.64 5.88 -9.97
N ALA A 34 21.30 5.25 -9.00
CA ALA A 34 21.31 3.79 -8.86
C ALA A 34 19.93 3.24 -8.44
N GLU A 35 19.17 3.99 -7.62
CA GLU A 35 17.80 3.60 -7.27
C GLU A 35 16.86 3.70 -8.49
N GLU A 36 17.02 4.73 -9.32
CA GLU A 36 16.27 4.88 -10.56
C GLU A 36 16.53 3.73 -11.53
N ASP A 37 17.79 3.28 -11.65
CA ASP A 37 18.15 2.12 -12.48
C ASP A 37 17.50 0.83 -11.97
N ILE A 38 17.46 0.62 -10.65
CA ILE A 38 16.77 -0.53 -10.04
C ILE A 38 15.26 -0.46 -10.32
N VAL A 39 14.65 0.71 -10.17
CA VAL A 39 13.22 0.90 -10.42
C VAL A 39 12.90 0.67 -11.90
N LEU A 40 13.72 1.17 -12.81
CA LEU A 40 13.56 0.94 -14.25
C LEU A 40 13.68 -0.56 -14.59
N TRP A 41 14.69 -1.23 -14.06
CA TRP A 41 14.88 -2.67 -14.22
C TRP A 41 13.69 -3.47 -13.69
N LEU A 42 13.23 -3.16 -12.48
CA LEU A 42 12.10 -3.84 -11.83
C LEU A 42 10.79 -3.63 -12.61
N ASN A 43 10.54 -2.41 -13.07
CA ASN A 43 9.36 -2.09 -13.87
C ASN A 43 9.39 -2.74 -15.26
N THR A 44 10.56 -2.87 -15.86
CA THR A 44 10.73 -3.60 -17.13
C THR A 44 10.36 -5.07 -16.96
N LEU A 45 10.89 -5.74 -15.93
CA LEU A 45 10.55 -7.14 -15.66
C LEU A 45 9.06 -7.35 -15.34
N ARG A 46 8.42 -6.40 -14.64
CA ARG A 46 6.98 -6.44 -14.38
C ARG A 46 6.15 -6.29 -15.66
N LYS A 47 6.56 -5.41 -16.59
CA LYS A 47 5.91 -5.26 -17.90
C LYS A 47 6.01 -6.54 -18.73
N ASP A 48 7.12 -7.25 -18.63
CA ASP A 48 7.33 -8.53 -19.30
C ASP A 48 6.62 -9.71 -18.59
N GLY A 49 5.87 -9.44 -17.51
CA GLY A 49 5.17 -10.46 -16.73
C GLY A 49 6.08 -11.35 -15.87
N SER A 50 7.36 -10.98 -15.72
CA SER A 50 8.34 -11.77 -14.97
C SER A 50 8.38 -11.37 -13.49
N PRO A 51 8.16 -12.32 -12.56
CA PRO A 51 8.19 -12.01 -11.14
C PRO A 51 9.62 -11.72 -10.68
N VAL A 52 9.84 -10.57 -10.05
CA VAL A 52 11.12 -10.23 -9.43
C VAL A 52 11.15 -10.77 -8.00
N SER A 53 11.97 -11.81 -7.78
CA SER A 53 12.19 -12.31 -6.43
C SER A 53 13.05 -11.33 -5.62
N ARG A 54 12.92 -11.41 -4.29
CA ARG A 54 13.75 -10.61 -3.39
C ARG A 54 15.24 -10.82 -3.59
N VAL A 55 15.66 -12.06 -3.85
CA VAL A 55 17.07 -12.40 -4.09
C VAL A 55 17.57 -11.73 -5.37
N MET A 56 16.76 -11.68 -6.43
CA MET A 56 17.12 -10.97 -7.67
C MET A 56 17.32 -9.48 -7.42
N LEU A 57 16.40 -8.85 -6.68
CA LEU A 57 16.52 -7.44 -6.31
C LEU A 57 17.78 -7.18 -5.47
N GLN A 58 18.09 -8.05 -4.52
CA GLN A 58 19.31 -7.94 -3.69
C GLN A 58 20.57 -8.02 -4.55
N LEU A 59 20.65 -9.00 -5.45
CA LEU A 59 21.80 -9.16 -6.33
C LEU A 59 21.98 -7.95 -7.26
N GLN A 60 20.90 -7.45 -7.86
CA GLN A 60 20.95 -6.28 -8.72
C GLN A 60 21.37 -5.02 -7.94
N ALA A 61 20.85 -4.84 -6.73
CA ALA A 61 21.21 -3.72 -5.87
C ALA A 61 22.68 -3.76 -5.43
N MET A 62 23.20 -4.94 -5.11
CA MET A 62 24.62 -5.12 -4.77
C MET A 62 25.52 -4.86 -5.98
N HIS A 63 25.09 -5.27 -7.18
CA HIS A 63 25.83 -4.98 -8.42
C HIS A 63 25.96 -3.48 -8.66
N LEU A 64 24.86 -2.73 -8.53
CA LEU A 64 24.88 -1.27 -8.68
C LEU A 64 25.63 -0.58 -7.54
N ALA A 65 25.54 -1.10 -6.31
CA ALA A 65 26.35 -0.60 -5.21
C ALA A 65 27.85 -0.73 -5.50
N LYS A 66 28.27 -1.84 -6.13
CA LYS A 66 29.65 -2.04 -6.55
C LYS A 66 30.08 -1.05 -7.65
N GLU A 67 29.21 -0.78 -8.62
CA GLU A 67 29.48 0.23 -9.65
C GLU A 67 29.68 1.64 -9.08
N HIS A 68 29.06 1.92 -7.93
CA HIS A 68 29.19 3.17 -7.20
C HIS A 68 30.20 3.15 -6.04
N ASP A 69 31.08 2.14 -5.95
CA ASP A 69 32.08 1.99 -4.88
C ASP A 69 31.49 1.96 -3.45
N LEU A 70 30.28 1.41 -3.31
CA LEU A 70 29.53 1.26 -2.05
C LEU A 70 29.42 -0.19 -1.57
N GLU A 71 30.19 -1.13 -2.14
CA GLU A 71 30.12 -2.57 -1.83
C GLU A 71 30.28 -2.87 -0.33
N ASP A 72 31.20 -2.20 0.36
CA ASP A 72 31.42 -2.39 1.81
C ASP A 72 30.41 -1.67 2.71
N LYS A 73 29.61 -0.75 2.12
CA LYS A 73 28.69 0.14 2.85
C LYS A 73 27.23 -0.16 2.58
N PHE A 74 26.92 -1.11 1.70
CA PHE A 74 25.55 -1.43 1.30
C PHE A 74 25.34 -2.94 1.25
N ALA A 75 24.42 -3.43 2.10
CA ALA A 75 24.18 -4.86 2.26
C ALA A 75 22.89 -5.37 1.58
N ALA A 76 22.19 -4.52 0.81
CA ALA A 76 20.86 -4.82 0.24
C ALA A 76 19.94 -5.51 1.27
N SER A 77 19.89 -4.94 2.49
CA SER A 77 19.32 -5.63 3.63
C SER A 77 17.87 -6.08 3.36
N PRO A 78 17.40 -7.13 4.04
CA PRO A 78 16.02 -7.55 4.01
C PRO A 78 15.00 -6.41 4.08
N THR A 79 15.19 -5.50 5.05
CA THR A 79 14.31 -4.36 5.27
C THR A 79 14.40 -3.34 4.14
N TRP A 80 15.60 -3.09 3.61
CA TRP A 80 15.79 -2.22 2.45
C TRP A 80 15.06 -2.77 1.21
N SER A 81 15.20 -4.06 0.93
CA SER A 81 14.56 -4.69 -0.24
C SER A 81 13.04 -4.58 -0.21
N ILE A 82 12.43 -4.62 0.97
CA ILE A 82 10.97 -4.44 1.13
C ILE A 82 10.57 -2.98 0.86
N ALA A 83 11.38 -2.01 1.31
CA ALA A 83 11.10 -0.59 1.09
C ALA A 83 11.13 -0.21 -0.41
N GLN A 84 12.01 -0.84 -1.20
CA GLN A 84 12.16 -0.55 -2.63
C GLN A 84 11.07 -1.16 -3.51
N VAL A 85 10.52 -2.31 -3.11
CA VAL A 85 9.39 -2.91 -3.82
C VAL A 85 8.12 -2.19 -3.38
N LYS A 86 7.84 -1.02 -3.97
CA LYS A 86 6.52 -0.41 -3.83
C LYS A 86 5.49 -1.45 -4.30
N PRO A 87 4.48 -1.78 -3.47
CA PRO A 87 3.36 -2.59 -3.91
C PRO A 87 2.73 -1.95 -5.14
N PRO A 88 2.36 -2.73 -6.17
CA PRO A 88 1.64 -2.17 -7.31
C PRO A 88 0.38 -1.47 -6.83
N ASN A 89 0.08 -0.31 -7.43
CA ASN A 89 -1.12 0.43 -7.08
C ASN A 89 -2.35 -0.39 -7.49
N ARG A 90 -3.49 -0.16 -6.85
CA ARG A 90 -4.78 -0.76 -7.23
C ARG A 90 -5.01 -0.63 -8.74
N VAL A 91 -4.72 0.55 -9.30
CA VAL A 91 -4.87 0.82 -10.74
C VAL A 91 -4.07 -0.18 -11.57
N ASP A 92 -2.77 -0.35 -11.28
CA ASP A 92 -1.89 -1.30 -11.97
C ASP A 92 -2.43 -2.73 -11.87
N ILE A 93 -2.86 -3.15 -10.67
CA ILE A 93 -3.42 -4.48 -10.45
C ILE A 93 -4.70 -4.66 -11.27
N THR A 94 -5.61 -3.67 -11.27
CA THR A 94 -6.86 -3.77 -12.03
C THR A 94 -6.64 -3.74 -13.53
N GLU A 95 -5.66 -2.98 -14.02
CA GLU A 95 -5.26 -2.99 -15.42
C GLU A 95 -4.73 -4.37 -15.80
N TRP A 96 -3.79 -4.93 -15.04
CA TRP A 96 -3.23 -6.26 -15.30
C TRP A 96 -4.29 -7.36 -15.31
N ILE A 97 -5.20 -7.35 -14.33
CA ILE A 97 -6.32 -8.29 -14.28
C ILE A 97 -7.18 -8.11 -15.53
N SER A 98 -7.61 -6.88 -15.83
CA SER A 98 -8.50 -6.61 -16.98
C SER A 98 -7.88 -7.04 -18.31
N THR A 99 -6.61 -6.73 -18.54
CA THR A 99 -5.88 -7.14 -19.75
C THR A 99 -5.75 -8.66 -19.80
N SER A 100 -5.38 -9.31 -18.69
CA SER A 100 -5.24 -10.78 -18.64
C SER A 100 -6.54 -11.51 -18.93
N TRP A 101 -7.68 -11.00 -18.44
CA TRP A 101 -9.00 -11.57 -18.76
C TRP A 101 -9.48 -11.22 -20.17
N GLY A 102 -9.09 -10.06 -20.70
CA GLY A 102 -9.39 -9.65 -22.08
C GLY A 102 -8.69 -10.48 -23.14
N ASP A 103 -7.49 -10.98 -22.84
CA ASP A 103 -6.71 -11.84 -23.74
C ASP A 103 -7.24 -13.29 -23.83
N LEU A 104 -8.11 -13.69 -22.90
CA LEU A 104 -8.71 -15.03 -22.87
C LEU A 104 -9.99 -15.07 -23.70
N SER A 105 -10.16 -16.15 -24.47
CA SER A 105 -11.43 -16.38 -25.18
C SER A 105 -12.54 -16.76 -24.20
N ILE A 106 -13.78 -16.38 -24.54
CA ILE A 106 -14.98 -16.77 -23.80
C ILE A 106 -15.04 -18.30 -23.65
N ASP A 107 -14.72 -19.04 -24.70
CA ASP A 107 -14.75 -20.51 -24.70
C ASP A 107 -13.75 -21.11 -23.71
N THR A 108 -12.55 -20.54 -23.58
CA THR A 108 -11.55 -20.96 -22.60
C THR A 108 -12.05 -20.72 -21.17
N ILE A 109 -12.66 -19.57 -20.91
CA ILE A 109 -13.24 -19.24 -19.60
C ILE A 109 -14.38 -20.22 -19.28
N VAL A 110 -15.34 -20.37 -20.19
CA VAL A 110 -16.50 -21.27 -20.06
C VAL A 110 -16.05 -22.72 -19.78
N SER A 111 -15.09 -23.21 -20.56
CA SER A 111 -14.56 -24.57 -20.42
C SER A 111 -13.81 -24.77 -19.11
N GLY A 112 -13.05 -23.76 -18.66
CA GLY A 112 -12.32 -23.81 -17.38
C GLY A 112 -13.25 -23.94 -16.16
N PHE A 113 -14.43 -23.34 -16.23
CA PHE A 113 -15.42 -23.38 -15.15
C PHE A 113 -16.51 -24.46 -15.31
N ALA A 114 -16.56 -25.17 -16.43
CA ALA A 114 -17.57 -26.19 -16.70
C ALA A 114 -17.63 -27.31 -15.64
N LYS A 115 -16.48 -27.70 -15.06
CA LYS A 115 -16.40 -28.76 -14.05
C LYS A 115 -16.84 -28.33 -12.65
N VAL A 116 -16.81 -27.03 -12.37
CA VAL A 116 -17.12 -26.49 -11.04
C VAL A 116 -18.62 -26.17 -10.89
N GLY A 117 -19.41 -26.37 -11.95
CA GLY A 117 -20.86 -26.14 -11.93
C GLY A 117 -21.28 -24.68 -11.76
N ILE A 118 -20.32 -23.74 -11.75
CA ILE A 118 -20.57 -22.29 -11.58
C ILE A 118 -21.34 -21.73 -12.77
N LEU A 119 -21.07 -22.19 -14.00
CA LEU A 119 -21.81 -21.75 -15.18
C LEU A 119 -23.26 -22.24 -15.22
N THR A 120 -23.53 -23.32 -14.49
CA THR A 120 -24.86 -23.89 -14.32
C THR A 120 -25.43 -23.54 -12.96
N ASP A 121 -24.84 -22.58 -12.24
CA ASP A 121 -25.37 -22.07 -10.99
C ASP A 121 -26.62 -21.23 -11.29
N THR A 122 -27.71 -21.95 -11.51
CA THR A 122 -29.06 -21.42 -11.66
C THR A 122 -29.75 -21.31 -10.30
N ARG A 123 -28.99 -21.15 -9.20
CA ARG A 123 -29.61 -20.59 -8.01
C ARG A 123 -30.32 -19.35 -8.50
N VAL A 124 -31.63 -19.34 -8.34
CA VAL A 124 -32.44 -18.16 -8.57
C VAL A 124 -31.73 -17.13 -7.70
N ALA A 125 -30.98 -16.20 -8.30
CA ALA A 125 -30.82 -14.90 -7.67
C ALA A 125 -32.27 -14.56 -7.46
N GLU A 126 -32.79 -14.75 -6.24
CA GLU A 126 -34.18 -14.43 -5.95
C GLU A 126 -34.30 -13.07 -6.58
N ALA A 127 -35.07 -13.03 -7.68
CA ALA A 127 -35.42 -11.76 -8.25
C ALA A 127 -36.07 -11.15 -7.02
N MET A 128 -35.36 -10.19 -6.41
CA MET A 128 -36.00 -9.28 -5.49
C MET A 128 -37.34 -9.03 -6.15
N PRO A 129 -38.46 -9.43 -5.52
CA PRO A 129 -39.73 -9.41 -6.20
C PRO A 129 -39.80 -8.10 -6.95
N THR A 130 -39.94 -8.15 -8.28
CA THR A 130 -40.30 -6.95 -9.04
C THR A 130 -41.75 -6.56 -8.75
N GLU A 131 -42.19 -6.85 -7.54
CA GLU A 131 -43.45 -6.52 -6.92
C GLU A 131 -43.05 -5.51 -5.84
N ASP A 132 -43.25 -4.25 -6.22
CA ASP A 132 -43.10 -3.06 -5.39
C ASP A 132 -41.68 -2.77 -4.91
N ALA A 133 -40.95 -1.96 -5.69
CA ALA A 133 -40.08 -0.97 -5.05
C ALA A 133 -40.95 -0.30 -3.98
N PRO A 134 -40.57 -0.33 -2.69
CA PRO A 134 -41.38 0.29 -1.66
C PRO A 134 -41.61 1.72 -2.11
N GLN A 135 -42.88 2.08 -2.38
CA GLN A 135 -43.21 3.48 -2.54
C GLN A 135 -42.69 4.11 -1.26
N ILE A 136 -41.66 4.96 -1.38
CA ILE A 136 -41.08 5.62 -0.22
C ILE A 136 -42.26 6.39 0.38
N GLU A 137 -42.82 5.86 1.47
CA GLU A 137 -43.96 6.46 2.13
C GLU A 137 -43.54 7.88 2.50
N SER A 138 -44.37 8.87 2.22
CA SER A 138 -44.05 10.28 2.47
C SER A 138 -43.61 10.53 3.92
N CYS A 139 -44.04 9.66 4.83
CA CYS A 139 -43.58 9.56 6.22
C CYS A 139 -42.04 9.46 6.35
N ILE A 140 -41.37 8.64 5.54
CA ILE A 140 -39.91 8.46 5.60
C ILE A 140 -39.19 9.71 5.10
N VAL A 141 -39.75 10.37 4.08
CA VAL A 141 -39.20 11.62 3.55
C VAL A 141 -39.32 12.75 4.58
N GLU A 142 -40.48 12.88 5.24
CA GLU A 142 -40.69 13.84 6.33
C GLU A 142 -39.79 13.57 7.55
N GLU A 143 -39.54 12.31 7.92
CA GLU A 143 -38.61 11.99 9.01
C GLU A 143 -37.16 12.35 8.66
N LEU A 144 -36.71 12.14 7.44
CA LEU A 144 -35.36 12.50 7.01
C LEU A 144 -35.15 14.02 6.93
N GLU A 145 -36.19 14.75 6.52
CA GLU A 145 -36.23 16.22 6.52
C GLU A 145 -36.21 16.75 7.97
N ASN A 146 -36.97 16.13 8.89
CA ASN A 146 -36.90 16.42 10.33
C ASN A 146 -35.56 16.05 10.96
N CYS A 147 -34.86 15.04 10.45
CA CYS A 147 -33.53 14.66 10.90
C CYS A 147 -32.42 15.53 10.27
N ASN A 148 -32.76 16.50 9.42
CA ASN A 148 -31.83 17.40 8.75
C ASN A 148 -30.72 16.65 7.96
N LEU A 149 -31.03 15.43 7.48
CA LEU A 149 -30.10 14.53 6.80
C LEU A 149 -30.07 14.74 5.28
N VAL A 150 -30.91 15.62 4.75
CA VAL A 150 -31.07 15.84 3.31
C VAL A 150 -30.07 16.89 2.78
N ASP A 151 -29.62 17.83 3.62
CA ASP A 151 -28.81 19.00 3.20
C ASP A 151 -27.44 19.12 3.91
N GLY A 152 -26.84 18.00 4.32
CA GLY A 152 -25.49 17.99 4.85
C GLY A 152 -24.44 18.09 3.74
N GLU A 153 -23.96 19.29 3.42
CA GLU A 153 -22.71 19.47 2.66
C GLU A 153 -21.61 18.66 3.36
N PHE A 154 -21.16 17.59 2.70
CA PHE A 154 -20.07 16.76 3.20
C PHE A 154 -18.82 17.64 3.25
N GLY A 155 -18.48 18.14 4.44
CA GLY A 155 -17.26 18.88 4.66
C GLY A 155 -16.08 18.06 4.15
N SER A 156 -15.31 18.63 3.22
CA SER A 156 -14.02 18.07 2.82
C SER A 156 -13.17 17.93 4.08
N ASP A 157 -12.88 16.70 4.47
CA ASP A 157 -11.99 16.36 5.58
C ASP A 157 -10.54 16.61 5.11
N ASP A 158 -10.17 17.89 5.00
CA ASP A 158 -8.82 18.37 4.72
C ASP A 158 -8.21 18.98 5.99
N ASP A 159 -8.06 18.16 7.04
CA ASP A 159 -7.22 18.50 8.20
C ASP A 159 -5.86 17.81 8.08
N ILE A 160 -5.04 18.25 7.11
CA ILE A 160 -3.58 18.15 7.23
C ILE A 160 -3.09 19.52 7.67
N GLU A 161 -2.98 19.69 8.99
CA GLU A 161 -2.26 20.80 9.59
C GLU A 161 -0.80 20.74 9.14
N ASN A 162 -0.45 21.62 8.21
CA ASN A 162 0.93 21.94 7.87
C ASN A 162 1.48 22.86 8.97
N GLU A 163 1.95 22.28 10.08
CA GLU A 163 2.75 23.01 11.06
C GLU A 163 4.02 23.51 10.38
N SER A 164 3.96 24.77 9.97
CA SER A 164 5.07 25.53 9.41
C SER A 164 5.87 26.05 10.60
N ASP A 165 6.90 25.30 11.00
CA ASP A 165 7.82 25.73 12.04
C ASP A 165 8.54 26.99 11.57
N SER A 166 8.20 28.10 12.21
CA SER A 166 8.65 29.44 11.87
C SER A 166 9.88 29.72 12.72
N ASP A 167 11.05 29.79 12.08
CA ASP A 167 12.28 30.27 12.69
C ASP A 167 12.08 31.71 13.20
N ASP A 168 11.91 31.86 14.52
CA ASP A 168 12.01 33.17 15.19
C ASP A 168 13.32 33.26 15.98
N GLU A 169 14.29 33.86 15.31
CA GLU A 169 15.39 34.61 15.91
C GLU A 169 14.85 35.71 16.83
N SER A 170 15.12 35.66 18.14
CA SER A 170 15.61 36.83 18.90
C SER A 170 15.85 36.60 20.41
N ASN A 171 17.09 36.94 20.81
CA ASN A 171 17.51 37.55 22.08
C ASN A 171 17.34 36.80 23.41
N LEU A 172 18.45 36.26 23.92
CA LEU A 172 19.29 36.90 24.97
C LEU A 172 20.65 36.22 25.14
#